data_AF-A0A1H3BXX3-F1
#
_entry.id   AF-A0A1H3BXX3-F1
#
_cell.length_a   1.000
_cell.length_b   1.000
_cell.length_c   1.000
_cell.angle_alpha   90.00
_cell.angle_beta   90.00
_cell.angle_gamma   90.00
#
_symmetry.space_group_name_H-M   'P 1'
#
loop_
_entity.id
_entity.type
_entity.pdbx_description
1 polymer ?
#
loop_
_entity_poly.entity_id
_entity_poly.type
_entity_poly.pdbx_seq_one_letter_code
_entity_poly.pdbx_strand_id
1 'polypeptide(L)'
;MASRHDVMDCYEKIAPLTGRMLELARAGDWEGLMLLEQQFRSCVERLKEIELAAPLEPSQLVRKHDLLSRILADDAEIRDIVTPELAQLSSLLGNMHRQQHLNHAYGQ
;
A
#
# COMPACT_ATOMS: atom_id res chain seq x y z
N MET A 1 -11.17 -26.66 3.26
CA MET A 1 -11.86 -25.74 4.18
C MET A 1 -10.79 -24.90 4.85
N ALA A 2 -10.84 -23.59 4.68
CA ALA A 2 -9.94 -22.69 5.39
C ALA A 2 -10.40 -22.56 6.85
N SER A 3 -9.44 -22.61 7.75
CA SER A 3 -9.64 -22.56 9.19
C SER A 3 -9.56 -21.12 9.69
N ARG A 4 -10.08 -20.87 10.90
CA ARG A 4 -9.91 -19.58 11.61
C ARG A 4 -8.43 -19.18 11.72
N HIS A 5 -7.54 -20.16 11.79
CA HIS A 5 -6.10 -19.96 11.84
C HIS A 5 -5.57 -19.35 10.53
N ASP A 6 -6.05 -19.83 9.37
CA ASP A 6 -5.63 -19.31 8.06
C ASP A 6 -5.96 -17.82 7.89
N VAL A 7 -7.11 -17.36 8.40
CA VAL A 7 -7.47 -15.93 8.39
C VAL A 7 -6.51 -15.12 9.25
N MET A 8 -6.24 -15.59 10.47
CA MET A 8 -5.35 -14.88 11.39
C MET A 8 -3.92 -14.82 10.86
N ASP A 9 -3.42 -15.92 10.31
CA ASP A 9 -2.09 -15.98 9.69
C ASP A 9 -1.94 -15.00 8.53
N CYS A 10 -3.00 -14.78 7.75
CA CYS A 10 -3.01 -13.76 6.71
C CYS A 10 -2.84 -12.35 7.30
N TYR A 11 -3.63 -11.97 8.31
CA TYR A 11 -3.48 -10.66 8.94
C TYR A 11 -2.12 -10.47 9.62
N GLU A 12 -1.60 -11.52 10.26
CA GLU A 12 -0.28 -11.49 10.92
C GLU A 12 0.88 -11.40 9.92
N LYS A 13 0.69 -11.80 8.66
CA LYS A 13 1.65 -11.58 7.56
C LYS A 13 1.52 -10.20 6.92
N ILE A 14 0.30 -9.70 6.78
CA ILE A 14 0.05 -8.40 6.11
C ILE A 14 0.52 -7.22 6.98
N ALA A 15 0.35 -7.28 8.30
CA ALA A 15 0.76 -6.20 9.20
C ALA A 15 2.27 -5.86 9.17
N PRO A 16 3.22 -6.82 9.25
CA PRO A 16 4.63 -6.50 9.10
C PRO A 16 5.01 -6.10 7.67
N LEU A 17 4.30 -6.62 6.65
CA LEU A 17 4.52 -6.25 5.25
C LEU A 17 4.19 -4.77 4.99
N THR A 18 3.05 -4.30 5.50
CA THR A 18 2.62 -2.89 5.41
C THR A 18 3.56 -1.97 6.19
N GLY A 19 4.03 -2.39 7.37
CA GLY A 19 5.10 -1.68 8.09
C GLY A 19 6.39 -1.56 7.27
N ARG A 20 6.80 -2.60 6.55
CA ARG A 20 7.98 -2.54 5.66
C ARG A 20 7.74 -1.64 4.45
N MET A 21 6.53 -1.64 3.88
CA MET A 21 6.16 -0.70 2.82
C MET A 21 6.27 0.75 3.29
N LEU A 22 5.83 1.05 4.52
CA LEU A 22 5.98 2.38 5.10
C LEU A 22 7.44 2.79 5.27
N GLU A 23 8.33 1.88 5.70
CA GLU A 23 9.77 2.14 5.76
C GLU A 23 10.35 2.51 4.38
N LEU A 24 9.97 1.78 3.32
CA LEU A 24 10.43 2.06 1.96
C LEU A 24 9.88 3.38 1.43
N ALA A 25 8.60 3.68 1.68
CA ALA A 25 8.00 4.96 1.32
C ALA A 25 8.71 6.13 1.99
N ARG A 26 9.00 6.03 3.30
CA ARG A 26 9.77 7.05 4.05
C ARG A 26 11.20 7.21 3.53
N ALA A 27 11.80 6.13 3.00
CA ALA A 27 13.13 6.16 2.38
C ALA A 27 13.11 6.66 0.92
N GLY A 28 11.95 6.85 0.31
CA GLY A 28 11.81 7.17 -1.12
C GLY A 28 12.20 6.01 -2.05
N ASP A 29 12.26 4.77 -1.54
CA ASP A 29 12.54 3.58 -2.35
C ASP A 29 11.28 3.09 -3.06
N TRP A 30 10.96 3.75 -4.16
CA TRP A 30 9.76 3.47 -4.95
C TRP A 30 9.78 2.11 -5.63
N GLU A 31 10.95 1.63 -6.07
CA GLU A 31 11.08 0.31 -6.69
C GLU A 31 10.80 -0.80 -5.67
N GLY A 32 11.41 -0.71 -4.49
CA GLY A 32 11.14 -1.62 -3.39
C GLY A 32 9.67 -1.57 -2.94
N LEU A 33 9.09 -0.37 -2.87
CA LEU A 33 7.67 -0.19 -2.52
C LEU A 33 6.74 -0.91 -3.52
N MET A 34 6.98 -0.78 -4.83
CA MET A 34 6.21 -1.48 -5.86
C MET A 34 6.36 -3.00 -5.81
N LEU A 35 7.55 -3.51 -5.44
CA LEU A 35 7.75 -4.95 -5.28
C LEU A 35 6.92 -5.51 -4.12
N LEU A 36 6.86 -4.80 -2.98
CA LEU A 36 6.06 -5.21 -1.84
C LEU A 36 4.55 -5.03 -2.05
N GLU A 37 4.15 -4.03 -2.84
CA GLU A 37 2.75 -3.80 -3.21
C GLU A 37 2.13 -5.00 -3.94
N GLN A 38 2.89 -5.67 -4.81
CA GLN A 38 2.45 -6.91 -5.47
C GLN A 38 2.21 -8.04 -4.45
N GLN A 39 3.14 -8.21 -3.49
CA GLN A 39 3.00 -9.22 -2.44
C GLN A 39 1.79 -8.93 -1.55
N PHE A 40 1.59 -7.66 -1.18
CA PHE A 40 0.46 -7.21 -0.39
C PHE A 40 -0.86 -7.52 -1.10
N ARG A 41 -0.95 -7.20 -2.39
CA ARG A 41 -2.12 -7.50 -3.21
C ARG A 41 -2.41 -9.00 -3.25
N SER A 42 -1.41 -9.84 -3.46
CA SER A 42 -1.59 -11.30 -3.41
C SER A 42 -2.07 -11.81 -2.05
N CYS A 43 -1.57 -11.26 -0.94
CA CYS A 43 -2.03 -11.60 0.40
C CYS A 43 -3.49 -11.18 0.62
N VAL A 44 -3.89 -9.99 0.15
CA VAL A 44 -5.26 -9.49 0.24
C VAL A 44 -6.22 -10.31 -0.61
N GLU A 45 -5.85 -10.69 -1.84
CA GLU A 45 -6.69 -11.55 -2.67
C GLU A 45 -6.89 -12.93 -2.02
N ARG A 46 -5.81 -13.55 -1.51
CA ARG A 46 -5.93 -14.80 -0.75
C ARG A 46 -6.84 -14.65 0.47
N LEU A 47 -6.76 -13.52 1.19
CA LEU A 47 -7.61 -13.26 2.35
C LEU A 47 -9.10 -13.17 1.96
N LYS A 48 -9.43 -12.60 0.79
CA LYS A 48 -10.81 -12.52 0.27
C LYS A 48 -11.40 -13.88 -0.07
N GLU A 49 -10.56 -14.83 -0.48
CA GLU A 49 -10.98 -16.20 -0.83
C GLU A 49 -11.25 -17.08 0.40
N ILE A 50 -10.89 -16.64 1.61
CA ILE A 50 -11.09 -17.43 2.82
C ILE A 50 -12.55 -17.36 3.28
N GLU A 51 -13.27 -18.46 3.08
CA GLU A 51 -14.55 -18.71 3.73
C GLU A 51 -14.35 -19.36 5.11
N LEU A 52 -14.74 -18.65 6.16
CA LEU A 52 -14.70 -19.15 7.53
C LEU A 52 -15.78 -20.21 7.74
N ALA A 53 -15.36 -21.45 8.02
CA ALA A 53 -16.28 -22.52 8.40
C ALA A 53 -16.99 -22.28 9.75
N ALA A 54 -16.44 -21.41 10.60
CA ALA A 54 -17.05 -21.00 11.87
C ALA A 54 -16.56 -19.59 12.29
N PRO A 55 -17.36 -18.80 13.04
CA PRO A 55 -17.02 -17.42 13.43
C PRO A 55 -15.72 -17.33 14.25
N LEU A 56 -14.92 -16.27 14.16
CA LEU A 56 -13.71 -16.14 15.00
C LEU A 56 -14.05 -16.09 16.50
N GLU A 57 -13.15 -16.62 17.33
CA GLU A 57 -13.27 -16.52 18.78
C GLU A 57 -13.08 -15.05 19.24
N PRO A 58 -13.62 -14.63 20.39
CA PRO A 58 -13.51 -13.24 20.86
C PRO A 58 -12.07 -12.72 20.92
N SER A 59 -11.11 -13.55 21.35
CA SER A 59 -9.69 -13.20 21.38
C SER A 59 -9.11 -12.98 19.97
N GLN A 60 -9.54 -13.78 18.99
CA GLN A 60 -9.14 -13.64 17.59
C GLN A 60 -9.75 -12.39 16.96
N LEU A 61 -10.97 -12.01 17.34
CA LEU A 61 -11.60 -10.77 16.87
C LEU A 61 -10.85 -9.53 17.36
N VAL A 62 -10.48 -9.49 18.66
CA VAL A 62 -9.65 -8.41 19.22
C VAL A 62 -8.32 -8.34 18.49
N ARG A 63 -7.64 -9.48 18.34
CA ARG A 63 -6.34 -9.54 17.63
C ARG A 63 -6.45 -9.08 16.18
N LYS A 64 -7.48 -9.53 15.46
CA LYS A 64 -7.75 -9.11 14.07
C LYS A 64 -7.97 -7.60 13.99
N HIS A 65 -8.74 -7.04 14.93
CA HIS A 65 -8.98 -5.60 14.99
C HIS A 65 -7.66 -4.84 15.13
N ASP A 66 -6.80 -5.22 16.08
CA ASP A 66 -5.50 -4.56 16.30
C ASP A 66 -4.60 -4.60 15.06
N LEU A 67 -4.54 -5.75 14.38
CA LEU A 67 -3.78 -5.92 13.14
C LEU A 67 -4.35 -5.04 12.02
N LEU A 68 -5.67 -5.00 11.87
CA LEU A 68 -6.34 -4.18 10.85
C LEU A 68 -6.13 -2.68 11.11
N SER A 69 -6.24 -2.24 12.36
CA SER A 69 -5.97 -0.84 12.73
C SER A 69 -4.54 -0.44 12.37
N ARG A 70 -3.56 -1.32 12.63
CA ARG A 70 -2.16 -1.07 12.24
C ARG A 70 -1.98 -0.99 10.73
N ILE A 71 -2.52 -1.96 9.98
CA ILE A 71 -2.46 -1.96 8.51
C ILE A 71 -3.04 -0.67 7.94
N LEU A 72 -4.21 -0.24 8.41
CA LEU A 72 -4.88 0.97 7.92
C LEU A 72 -4.12 2.25 8.28
N ALA A 73 -3.47 2.29 9.44
CA ALA A 73 -2.63 3.42 9.84
C ALA A 73 -1.38 3.50 8.95
N ASP A 74 -0.69 2.38 8.75
CA ASP A 74 0.49 2.29 7.86
C ASP A 74 0.10 2.69 6.42
N ASP A 75 -1.03 2.22 5.89
CA ASP A 75 -1.56 2.57 4.57
C ASP A 75 -1.95 4.05 4.44
N ALA A 76 -2.43 4.68 5.52
CA ALA A 76 -2.71 6.11 5.52
C ALA A 76 -1.42 6.91 5.41
N GLU A 77 -0.42 6.59 6.23
CA GLU A 77 0.89 7.26 6.18
C GLU A 77 1.61 7.06 4.85
N ILE A 78 1.56 5.86 4.25
CA ILE A 78 2.12 5.62 2.91
C ILE A 78 1.48 6.56 1.89
N ARG A 79 0.15 6.73 1.93
CA ARG A 79 -0.57 7.61 0.99
C ARG A 79 -0.23 9.08 1.20
N ASP A 80 -0.03 9.50 2.45
CA ASP A 80 0.40 10.86 2.79
C ASP A 80 1.80 11.19 2.26
N ILE A 81 2.66 10.19 2.08
CA ILE A 81 3.99 10.34 1.47
C ILE A 81 3.90 10.29 -0.07
N VAL A 82 3.26 9.27 -0.62
CA VAL A 82 3.29 8.98 -2.06
C VAL A 82 2.51 10.02 -2.87
N THR A 83 1.33 10.43 -2.37
CA THR A 83 0.43 11.33 -3.09
C THR A 83 1.05 12.70 -3.43
N PRO A 84 1.66 13.43 -2.47
CA PRO A 84 2.28 14.72 -2.78
C PRO A 84 3.50 14.61 -3.70
N GLU A 85 4.33 13.57 -3.54
CA GLU A 85 5.50 13.31 -4.41
C GLU A 85 5.09 13.12 -5.87
N LEU A 86 4.03 12.34 -6.12
CA LEU A 86 3.46 12.16 -7.47
C LEU A 86 2.89 13.47 -8.04
N ALA A 87 2.24 14.28 -7.21
CA ALA A 87 1.71 15.58 -7.63
C ALA A 87 2.84 16.55 -8.00
N GLN A 88 3.93 16.57 -7.24
CA GLN A 88 5.11 17.38 -7.54
C GLN A 88 5.76 16.97 -8.87
N LEU A 89 5.99 15.66 -9.07
CA LEU A 89 6.57 15.14 -10.31
C LEU A 89 5.70 15.49 -11.53
N SER A 90 4.39 15.32 -11.41
CA SER A 90 3.43 15.67 -12.46
C SER A 90 3.47 17.16 -12.82
N SER A 91 3.61 18.03 -11.82
CA SER A 91 3.77 19.47 -12.02
C SER A 91 5.06 19.82 -12.76
N LEU A 92 6.19 19.22 -12.37
CA LEU A 92 7.48 19.42 -13.03
C LEU A 92 7.45 18.99 -14.50
N LEU A 93 6.90 17.80 -14.78
CA LEU A 93 6.72 17.32 -16.15
C LEU A 93 5.83 18.26 -16.98
N GLY A 94 4.73 18.75 -16.41
CA GLY A 94 3.84 19.70 -17.08
C GLY A 94 4.52 21.05 -17.38
N ASN A 95 5.36 21.54 -16.47
CA ASN A 95 6.15 22.76 -16.68
C ASN A 95 7.15 22.60 -17.81
N MET A 96 7.88 21.49 -17.87
CA MET A 96 8.85 21.23 -18.94
C MET A 96 8.16 21.15 -20.32
N HIS A 97 7.02 20.46 -20.42
CA HIS A 97 6.27 20.37 -21.68
C HIS A 97 5.81 21.76 -22.16
N ARG A 98 5.32 22.61 -21.24
CA ARG A 98 4.96 24.00 -21.57
C ARG A 98 6.16 24.81 -22.06
N GLN A 99 7.31 24.67 -21.39
CA GLN A 99 8.54 25.38 -21.78
C GLN A 99 9.04 24.94 -23.17
N GLN A 100 8.98 23.65 -23.47
CA GLN A 100 9.31 23.12 -24.80
C GLN A 100 8.36 23.66 -25.89
N HIS A 101 7.06 23.71 -25.60
CA HIS A 101 6.07 24.27 -26.52
C HIS A 101 6.31 25.76 -26.81
N LEU A 102 6.64 26.55 -25.80
CA LEU A 102 6.97 27.98 -25.96
C LEU A 102 8.25 28.15 -26.78
N ASN A 103 9.30 27.38 -26.48
CA ASN A 103 10.55 27.43 -27.25
C ASN A 103 10.35 27.03 -28.73
N HIS A 104 9.43 26.10 -29.01
CA HIS A 104 9.09 25.73 -30.38
C HIS A 104 8.26 26.80 -31.10
N ALA A 105 7.33 27.47 -30.40
CA ALA A 105 6.46 28.49 -30.98
C ALA A 105 7.16 29.83 -31.26
N TYR A 106 8.20 30.16 -30.50
CA TYR A 106 8.95 31.42 -30.62
C TYR A 106 10.38 31.24 -31.16
N GLY A 107 10.75 30.03 -31.59
CA GLY A 107 12.09 29.67 -32.05
C GLY A 107 12.32 29.66 -33.56
N GLN A 108 11.46 30.33 -34.35
CA GLN A 108 11.69 30.63 -35.77
C GLN A 108 11.87 32.13 -36.01
#